data_AF-A0A8T2S4J9-F1
#
_entry.id   AF-A0A8T2S4J9-F1
#
_cell.length_a   1.000
_cell.length_b   1.000
_cell.length_c   1.000
_cell.angle_alpha   90.00
_cell.angle_beta   90.00
_cell.angle_gamma   90.00
#
_symmetry.space_group_name_H-M   'P 1'
#
loop_
_entity.id
_entity.type
_entity.pdbx_description
1 polymer ?
#
loop_
_entity_poly.entity_id
_entity_poly.type
_entity_poly.pdbx_seq_one_letter_code
_entity_poly.pdbx_strand_id
1 'polypeptide(L)'
;MQMGGQYCPDWGDDCTLLICAFLNTPKFNQVKKQNGTIVSKAWIEECYRQKRLVDIKKYLMHAGKPWRQNETIKGKETEDECQGSSGHVSKKALASLQEVEKWINEDVASSVKWLRQQEVQPEEEELQSVAVQGILLCLDDTIECLRNKQSIKKIMDSWDYVPRAVRELVNREAQFGKTIKADFWSDMLSEAERVKWIYSKELQEIMPTKRQCTSQVFTEGEDDVTEDDASSEDTEVLDEDDIREAKKSLSKMIPSFT
;
A
#
# COMPACT_ATOMS: atom_id res chain seq x y z
N MET A 1 4.85 25.44 23.36
CA MET A 1 5.14 24.83 22.04
C MET A 1 5.72 25.89 21.11
N GLN A 2 6.79 25.58 20.39
CA GLN A 2 7.54 26.55 19.55
C GLN A 2 6.83 27.00 18.27
N MET A 3 5.74 26.32 17.87
CA MET A 3 5.06 26.50 16.59
C MET A 3 3.63 27.10 16.72
N GLY A 4 3.27 27.64 17.89
CA GLY A 4 1.98 28.28 18.13
C GLY A 4 0.75 27.36 18.20
N GLY A 5 0.95 26.03 18.12
CA GLY A 5 -0.11 25.05 18.34
C GLY A 5 -0.40 24.84 19.83
N GLN A 6 -1.66 24.55 20.14
CA GLN A 6 -2.11 24.14 21.47
C GLN A 6 -2.28 22.62 21.50
N TYR A 7 -1.77 21.99 22.56
CA TYR A 7 -1.90 20.54 22.77
C TYR A 7 -2.91 20.28 23.86
N CYS A 8 -3.87 19.40 23.55
CA CYS A 8 -4.86 18.90 24.49
C CYS A 8 -4.64 17.40 24.68
N PRO A 9 -4.47 16.91 25.92
CA PRO A 9 -4.29 15.50 26.21
C PRO A 9 -5.58 14.70 25.99
N ASP A 10 -6.75 15.32 26.16
CA ASP A 10 -8.05 14.72 25.89
C ASP A 10 -8.67 15.34 24.63
N TRP A 11 -9.51 14.57 23.93
CA TRP A 11 -10.21 15.07 22.76
C TRP A 11 -11.50 15.78 23.18
N GLY A 12 -11.59 17.09 22.90
CA GLY A 12 -12.75 17.94 23.15
C GLY A 12 -13.17 18.74 21.91
N ASP A 13 -14.18 19.59 22.05
CA ASP A 13 -14.71 20.43 20.96
C ASP A 13 -13.74 21.54 20.52
N ASP A 14 -12.74 21.85 21.34
CA ASP A 14 -11.64 22.76 21.05
C ASP A 14 -10.51 22.10 20.23
N CYS A 15 -10.54 20.78 20.09
CA CYS A 15 -9.55 20.02 19.36
C CYS A 15 -9.87 19.98 17.86
N THR A 16 -8.91 20.45 17.04
CA THR A 16 -9.09 20.54 15.58
C THR A 16 -8.55 19.31 14.84
N LEU A 17 -7.52 18.67 15.38
CA LEU A 17 -6.76 17.63 14.69
C LEU A 17 -6.18 16.62 15.69
N LEU A 18 -6.39 15.33 15.43
CA LEU A 18 -5.71 14.28 16.19
C LEU A 18 -4.45 13.85 15.44
N ILE A 19 -3.30 13.94 16.09
CA ILE A 19 -2.07 13.34 15.59
C ILE A 19 -1.97 11.92 16.18
N CYS A 20 -1.98 10.91 15.32
CA CYS A 20 -1.94 9.52 15.72
C CYS A 20 -0.74 8.78 15.11
N ALA A 21 -0.17 7.84 15.88
CA ALA A 21 0.90 6.97 15.41
C ALA A 21 0.38 5.64 14.84
N PHE A 22 -0.79 5.17 15.30
CA PHE A 22 -1.33 3.85 14.95
C PHE A 22 -2.83 3.92 14.66
N LEU A 23 -3.28 3.12 13.70
CA LEU A 23 -4.70 2.95 13.40
C LEU A 23 -5.41 2.17 14.52
N ASN A 24 -6.73 2.34 14.63
CA ASN A 24 -7.60 1.57 15.54
C ASN A 24 -7.28 1.67 17.05
N THR A 25 -6.50 2.65 17.48
CA THR A 25 -6.38 2.95 18.92
C THR A 25 -7.74 3.39 19.50
N PRO A 26 -8.01 3.18 20.80
CA PRO A 26 -9.27 3.63 21.42
C PRO A 26 -9.58 5.11 21.14
N LYS A 27 -8.53 5.95 21.15
CA LYS A 27 -8.61 7.38 20.85
C LYS A 27 -8.87 7.67 19.37
N PHE A 28 -8.29 6.90 18.46
CA PHE A 28 -8.60 6.98 17.03
C PHE A 28 -10.09 6.74 16.78
N ASN A 29 -10.65 5.66 17.37
CA ASN A 29 -12.05 5.31 17.20
C ASN A 29 -12.99 6.33 17.85
N GLN A 30 -12.60 6.93 18.98
CA GLN A 30 -13.33 8.02 19.61
C GLN A 30 -13.43 9.24 18.69
N VAL A 31 -12.31 9.71 18.15
CA VAL A 31 -12.27 10.88 17.27
C VAL A 31 -12.98 10.61 15.94
N LYS A 32 -12.84 9.40 15.40
CA LYS A 32 -13.58 8.96 14.20
C LYS A 32 -15.09 9.01 14.42
N LYS A 33 -15.60 8.52 15.56
CA LYS A 33 -17.03 8.61 15.91
C LYS A 33 -17.53 10.04 16.03
N GLN A 34 -16.69 10.95 16.50
CA GLN A 34 -17.00 12.39 16.60
C GLN A 34 -16.76 13.16 15.29
N ASN A 35 -16.46 12.42 14.21
CA ASN A 35 -16.17 12.96 12.90
C ASN A 35 -15.02 13.98 12.93
N GLY A 36 -13.97 13.73 13.72
CA GLY A 36 -12.76 14.57 13.80
C GLY A 36 -11.72 14.19 12.74
N THR A 37 -10.85 15.13 12.39
CA THR A 37 -9.78 14.89 11.41
C THR A 37 -8.56 14.28 12.09
N ILE A 38 -8.04 13.18 11.53
CA ILE A 38 -6.91 12.43 12.10
C ILE A 38 -5.76 12.39 11.09
N VAL A 39 -4.55 12.73 11.53
CA VAL A 39 -3.32 12.72 10.71
C VAL A 39 -2.21 11.91 11.37
N SER A 40 -1.23 11.49 10.57
CA SER A 40 -0.03 10.81 11.06
C SER A 40 0.97 11.77 11.69
N LYS A 41 1.83 11.25 12.58
CA LYS A 41 2.94 12.00 13.21
C LYS A 41 3.84 12.73 12.19
N ALA A 42 4.03 12.16 11.01
CA ALA A 42 4.86 12.74 9.97
C ALA A 42 4.42 14.17 9.56
N TRP A 43 3.12 14.50 9.69
CA TRP A 43 2.63 15.84 9.40
C TRP A 43 3.21 16.92 10.33
N ILE A 44 3.23 16.65 11.64
CA ILE A 44 3.75 17.64 12.60
C ILE A 44 5.26 17.76 12.53
N GLU A 45 5.95 16.67 12.22
CA GLU A 45 7.40 16.67 11.96
C GLU A 45 7.75 17.49 10.72
N GLU A 46 6.97 17.36 9.65
CA GLU A 46 7.13 18.16 8.43
C GLU A 46 6.83 19.64 8.68
N CYS A 47 5.73 19.96 9.38
CA CYS A 47 5.43 21.33 9.80
C CYS A 47 6.59 21.95 10.59
N TYR A 48 7.18 21.17 11.50
CA TYR A 48 8.31 21.63 12.30
C TYR A 48 9.57 21.85 11.48
N ARG A 49 9.82 21.01 10.47
CA ARG A 49 10.98 21.12 9.56
C ARG A 49 10.87 22.33 8.64
N GLN A 50 9.71 22.53 8.04
CA GLN A 50 9.46 23.64 7.10
C GLN A 50 9.16 24.98 7.79
N LYS A 51 8.99 24.97 9.12
CA LYS A 51 8.53 26.13 9.91
C LYS A 51 7.24 26.79 9.35
N ARG A 52 6.42 25.99 8.68
CA ARG A 52 5.21 26.40 7.99
C ARG A 52 4.19 25.30 8.09
N LEU A 53 2.93 25.68 8.06
CA LEU A 53 1.84 24.73 8.05
C LEU A 53 1.72 24.04 6.68
N VAL A 54 1.96 22.73 6.65
CA VAL A 54 1.92 21.93 5.41
C VAL A 54 0.55 21.31 5.19
N ASP A 55 0.25 20.95 3.95
CA ASP A 55 -1.03 20.33 3.58
C ASP A 55 -1.24 19.00 4.34
N ILE A 56 -2.41 18.87 4.99
CA ILE A 56 -2.77 17.69 5.79
C ILE A 56 -3.12 16.48 4.92
N LYS A 57 -3.51 16.70 3.65
CA LYS A 57 -4.09 15.64 2.79
C LYS A 57 -3.16 14.45 2.61
N LYS A 58 -1.85 14.69 2.53
CA LYS A 58 -0.82 13.63 2.34
C LYS A 58 -0.61 12.76 3.58
N TYR A 59 -1.04 13.22 4.74
CA TYR A 59 -0.80 12.59 6.04
C TYR A 59 -2.09 12.17 6.72
N LEU A 60 -3.21 12.22 5.99
CA LEU A 60 -4.54 12.01 6.51
C LEU A 60 -4.79 10.52 6.76
N MET A 61 -5.08 10.17 8.01
CA MET A 61 -5.48 8.83 8.40
C MET A 61 -7.02 8.69 8.42
N HIS A 62 -7.73 9.79 8.69
CA HIS A 62 -9.18 9.85 8.59
C HIS A 62 -9.66 11.29 8.31
N ALA A 63 -10.50 11.44 7.29
CA ALA A 63 -11.13 12.71 6.93
C ALA A 63 -12.38 12.94 7.79
N GLY A 64 -12.36 13.95 8.64
CA GLY A 64 -13.52 14.35 9.44
C GLY A 64 -13.94 15.78 9.14
N LYS A 65 -14.36 16.51 10.19
CA LYS A 65 -14.69 17.93 10.13
C LYS A 65 -13.50 18.72 9.62
N PRO A 66 -13.71 19.70 8.73
CA PRO A 66 -12.63 20.51 8.20
C PRO A 66 -11.91 21.19 9.36
N TRP A 67 -10.61 20.92 9.49
CA TRP A 67 -9.79 21.46 10.57
C TRP A 67 -9.61 22.99 10.49
N ARG A 68 -10.11 23.63 9.42
CA ARG A 68 -10.29 25.09 9.26
C ARG A 68 -11.53 25.41 8.43
N GLN A 69 -12.34 26.38 8.89
CA GLN A 69 -13.25 27.13 8.03
C GLN A 69 -12.41 28.14 7.25
N ASN A 70 -12.39 28.06 5.93
CA ASN A 70 -11.64 29.00 5.11
C ASN A 70 -12.36 30.35 5.16
N GLU A 71 -11.72 31.39 5.73
CA GLU A 71 -12.16 32.76 5.48
C GLU A 71 -11.96 33.03 3.99
N THR A 72 -13.08 33.04 3.26
CA THR A 72 -13.17 33.42 1.86
C THR A 72 -12.57 34.81 1.67
N ILE A 73 -11.41 34.88 1.03
CA ILE A 73 -10.96 36.11 0.36
C ILE A 73 -12.04 36.43 -0.68
N LYS A 74 -12.84 37.48 -0.41
CA LYS A 74 -13.87 38.01 -1.31
C LYS A 74 -13.24 38.46 -2.63
N GLY A 75 -13.19 37.57 -3.61
CA GLY A 75 -13.05 37.89 -5.03
C GLY A 75 -14.44 38.14 -5.60
N LYS A 76 -14.68 39.36 -6.05
CA LYS A 76 -15.94 39.90 -6.56
C LYS A 76 -16.38 39.11 -7.80
N GLU A 77 -17.54 38.47 -7.73
CA GLU A 77 -18.21 37.83 -8.87
C GLU A 77 -18.79 38.92 -9.77
N THR A 78 -18.34 38.96 -11.03
CA THR A 78 -19.11 39.51 -12.14
C THR A 78 -19.33 38.38 -13.12
N GLU A 79 -20.61 38.03 -13.27
CA GLU A 79 -21.15 37.08 -14.23
C GLU A 79 -20.82 37.56 -15.65
N ASP A 80 -20.12 36.74 -16.41
CA ASP A 80 -20.16 36.80 -17.87
C ASP A 80 -20.00 35.37 -18.41
N GLU A 81 -21.02 34.91 -19.13
CA GLU A 81 -20.98 33.67 -19.90
C GLU A 81 -19.89 33.79 -20.97
N CYS A 82 -18.96 32.84 -21.01
CA CYS A 82 -18.39 32.32 -22.26
C CYS A 82 -17.51 31.10 -22.00
N GLN A 83 -17.57 30.16 -22.93
CA GLN A 83 -16.74 28.97 -23.04
C GLN A 83 -15.25 29.32 -22.90
N GLY A 84 -14.59 28.70 -21.94
CA GLY A 84 -13.16 28.91 -21.68
C GLY A 84 -12.68 28.00 -20.55
N SER A 85 -12.30 26.77 -20.90
CA SER A 85 -11.58 25.87 -20.00
C SER A 85 -10.26 26.54 -19.60
N SER A 86 -10.18 27.05 -18.37
CA SER A 86 -8.94 27.58 -17.80
C SER A 86 -8.78 27.14 -16.34
N GLY A 87 -8.15 25.99 -16.18
CA GLY A 87 -6.82 25.99 -15.58
C GLY A 87 -6.69 26.36 -14.11
N HIS A 88 -7.36 25.64 -13.21
CA HIS A 88 -6.84 25.37 -11.87
C HIS A 88 -6.77 23.84 -11.69
N VAL A 89 -5.66 23.23 -12.12
CA VAL A 89 -5.39 21.79 -11.93
C VAL A 89 -5.12 21.57 -10.45
N SER A 90 -6.20 21.50 -9.67
CA SER A 90 -6.14 20.92 -8.32
C SER A 90 -5.69 19.47 -8.49
N LYS A 91 -4.62 19.09 -7.80
CA LYS A 91 -4.06 17.74 -7.75
C LYS A 91 -5.12 16.75 -7.25
N LYS A 92 -5.99 16.29 -8.15
CA LYS A 92 -7.07 15.35 -7.85
C LYS A 92 -6.44 13.97 -7.76
N ALA A 93 -6.65 13.28 -6.64
CA ALA A 93 -6.34 11.86 -6.54
C ALA A 93 -7.06 11.10 -7.66
N LEU A 94 -6.50 9.99 -8.12
CA LEU A 94 -7.10 9.14 -9.16
C LEU A 94 -8.47 8.65 -8.73
N ALA A 95 -8.57 8.27 -7.45
CA ALA A 95 -9.79 7.82 -6.80
C ALA A 95 -9.69 8.03 -5.28
N SER A 96 -10.83 8.16 -4.62
CA SER A 96 -10.94 8.16 -3.16
C SER A 96 -10.55 6.80 -2.58
N LEU A 97 -10.26 6.76 -1.28
CA LEU A 97 -9.88 5.52 -0.60
C LEU A 97 -10.96 4.43 -0.70
N GLN A 98 -12.24 4.80 -0.57
CA GLN A 98 -13.37 3.86 -0.71
C GLN A 98 -13.53 3.32 -2.13
N GLU A 99 -13.25 4.15 -3.14
CA GLU A 99 -13.26 3.69 -4.54
C GLU A 99 -12.13 2.69 -4.79
N VAL A 100 -10.94 2.96 -4.25
CA VAL A 100 -9.80 2.03 -4.36
C VAL A 100 -10.09 0.71 -3.61
N GLU A 101 -10.70 0.75 -2.43
CA GLU A 101 -11.16 -0.45 -1.71
C GLU A 101 -12.14 -1.28 -2.55
N LYS A 102 -13.05 -0.62 -3.27
CA LYS A 102 -13.95 -1.31 -4.20
C LYS A 102 -13.19 -1.97 -5.35
N TRP A 103 -12.20 -1.28 -5.91
CA TRP A 103 -11.37 -1.84 -6.99
C TRP A 103 -10.59 -3.07 -6.53
N ILE A 104 -10.08 -3.09 -5.30
CA ILE A 104 -9.38 -4.24 -4.74
C ILE A 104 -10.26 -5.49 -4.78
N ASN A 105 -11.49 -5.39 -4.27
CA ASN A 105 -12.42 -6.51 -4.25
C ASN A 105 -12.78 -6.99 -5.67
N GLU A 106 -13.03 -6.05 -6.59
CA GLU A 106 -13.32 -6.36 -7.99
C GLU A 106 -12.11 -7.02 -8.69
N ASP A 107 -10.90 -6.54 -8.45
CA ASP A 107 -9.67 -7.03 -9.06
C ASP A 107 -9.31 -8.42 -8.53
N VAL A 108 -9.42 -8.66 -7.23
CA VAL A 108 -9.20 -9.98 -6.64
C VAL A 108 -10.20 -10.99 -7.19
N ALA A 109 -11.49 -10.66 -7.17
CA ALA A 109 -12.53 -11.56 -7.70
C ALA A 109 -12.33 -11.87 -9.19
N SER A 110 -11.94 -10.85 -9.97
CA SER A 110 -11.68 -11.01 -11.41
C SER A 110 -10.40 -11.79 -11.68
N SER A 111 -9.35 -11.59 -10.89
CA SER A 111 -8.08 -12.32 -10.98
C SER A 111 -8.27 -13.79 -10.65
N VAL A 112 -8.98 -14.10 -9.58
CA VAL A 112 -9.37 -15.48 -9.21
C VAL A 112 -10.17 -16.13 -10.34
N LYS A 113 -11.14 -15.41 -10.91
CA LYS A 113 -11.92 -15.90 -12.05
C LYS A 113 -11.04 -16.18 -13.28
N TRP A 114 -10.07 -15.32 -13.56
CA TRP A 114 -9.13 -15.48 -14.67
C TRP A 114 -8.19 -16.67 -14.45
N LEU A 115 -7.67 -16.86 -13.23
CA LEU A 115 -6.81 -18.00 -12.88
C LEU A 115 -7.52 -19.35 -13.05
N ARG A 116 -8.82 -19.45 -12.73
CA ARG A 116 -9.62 -20.66 -12.94
C ARG A 116 -9.83 -21.04 -14.40
N GLN A 117 -9.62 -20.11 -15.32
CA GLN A 117 -9.77 -20.35 -16.75
C GLN A 117 -8.46 -20.82 -17.39
N GLN A 118 -7.36 -20.82 -16.65
CA GLN A 118 -6.07 -21.28 -17.14
C GLN A 118 -5.97 -22.81 -17.12
N GLU A 119 -5.18 -23.35 -18.04
CA GLU A 119 -4.94 -24.81 -18.15
C GLU A 119 -4.23 -25.37 -16.91
N VAL A 120 -3.38 -24.56 -16.27
CA VAL A 120 -2.72 -24.87 -15.00
C VAL A 120 -3.35 -24.00 -13.91
N GLN A 121 -4.09 -24.62 -12.99
CA GLN A 121 -4.77 -23.91 -11.91
C GLN A 121 -3.99 -24.09 -10.60
N PRO A 122 -3.77 -22.99 -9.85
CA PRO A 122 -3.34 -23.11 -8.46
C PRO A 122 -4.35 -23.94 -7.67
N GLU A 123 -3.91 -24.53 -6.57
CA GLU A 123 -4.82 -25.15 -5.61
C GLU A 123 -5.86 -24.11 -5.13
N GLU A 124 -7.08 -24.57 -4.88
CA GLU A 124 -8.21 -23.72 -4.48
C GLU A 124 -7.89 -22.83 -3.26
N GLU A 125 -7.04 -23.34 -2.36
CA GLU A 125 -6.60 -22.66 -1.13
C GLU A 125 -5.54 -21.58 -1.40
N GLU A 126 -4.77 -21.71 -2.49
CA GLU A 126 -3.73 -20.74 -2.89
C GLU A 126 -4.21 -19.78 -3.98
N LEU A 127 -5.36 -20.04 -4.59
CA LEU A 127 -5.89 -19.26 -5.70
C LEU A 127 -6.05 -17.77 -5.35
N GLN A 128 -6.50 -17.48 -4.12
CA GLN A 128 -6.61 -16.11 -3.62
C GLN A 128 -5.23 -15.48 -3.38
N SER A 129 -4.28 -16.20 -2.77
CA SER A 129 -2.96 -15.65 -2.47
C SER A 129 -2.17 -15.37 -3.76
N VAL A 130 -2.24 -16.27 -4.74
CA VAL A 130 -1.63 -16.10 -6.07
C VAL A 130 -2.24 -14.92 -6.81
N ALA A 131 -3.58 -14.79 -6.82
CA ALA A 131 -4.26 -13.62 -7.42
C ALA A 131 -3.79 -12.31 -6.79
N VAL A 132 -3.75 -12.27 -5.46
CA VAL A 132 -3.34 -11.09 -4.69
C VAL A 132 -1.88 -10.73 -4.95
N GLN A 133 -0.97 -11.69 -4.94
CA GLN A 133 0.45 -11.48 -5.24
C GLN A 133 0.65 -10.97 -6.67
N GLY A 134 -0.07 -11.55 -7.64
CA GLY A 134 -0.04 -11.10 -9.03
C GLY A 134 -0.48 -9.65 -9.20
N ILE A 135 -1.57 -9.24 -8.53
CA ILE A 135 -2.03 -7.84 -8.54
C ILE A 135 -0.96 -6.90 -7.97
N LEU A 136 -0.36 -7.25 -6.83
CA LEU A 136 0.67 -6.42 -6.20
C LEU A 136 1.93 -6.29 -7.06
N LEU A 137 2.35 -7.39 -7.70
CA LEU A 137 3.50 -7.39 -8.60
C LEU A 137 3.23 -6.54 -9.85
N CYS A 138 2.03 -6.63 -10.44
CA CYS A 138 1.64 -5.77 -11.57
C CYS A 138 1.67 -4.27 -11.21
N LEU A 139 1.28 -3.91 -9.99
CA LEU A 139 1.40 -2.54 -9.47
C LEU A 139 2.85 -2.12 -9.24
N ASP A 140 3.71 -3.04 -8.81
CA ASP A 140 5.15 -2.80 -8.67
C ASP A 140 5.82 -2.52 -10.01
N ASP A 141 5.57 -3.35 -11.02
CA ASP A 141 6.09 -3.14 -12.38
C ASP A 141 5.62 -1.80 -12.95
N THR A 142 4.36 -1.43 -12.67
CA THR A 142 3.81 -0.12 -13.03
C THR A 142 4.59 1.02 -12.36
N ILE A 143 4.88 0.91 -11.07
CA ILE A 143 5.67 1.89 -10.33
C ILE A 143 7.10 1.98 -10.87
N GLU A 144 7.71 0.84 -11.23
CA GLU A 144 9.03 0.82 -11.83
C GLU A 144 9.05 1.49 -13.20
N CYS A 145 8.06 1.23 -14.05
CA CYS A 145 7.87 1.95 -15.31
C CYS A 145 7.80 3.47 -15.10
N LEU A 146 7.04 3.90 -14.09
CA LEU A 146 6.90 5.32 -13.74
C LEU A 146 8.20 5.94 -13.23
N ARG A 147 8.96 5.23 -12.39
CA ARG A 147 10.29 5.66 -11.91
C ARG A 147 11.27 5.84 -13.06
N ASN A 148 11.21 4.94 -14.03
CA ASN A 148 12.01 4.99 -15.25
C ASN A 148 11.49 5.98 -16.30
N LYS A 149 10.42 6.74 -15.99
CA LYS A 149 9.75 7.70 -16.89
C LYS A 149 9.33 7.08 -18.22
N GLN A 150 8.95 5.80 -18.17
CA GLN A 150 8.43 5.06 -19.31
C GLN A 150 6.90 5.08 -19.29
N SER A 151 6.30 4.93 -20.46
CA SER A 151 4.84 4.86 -20.57
C SER A 151 4.31 3.58 -19.93
N ILE A 152 3.27 3.72 -19.10
CA ILE A 152 2.63 2.59 -18.41
C ILE A 152 1.95 1.65 -19.40
N LYS A 153 1.65 2.10 -20.63
CA LYS A 153 1.04 1.27 -21.68
C LYS A 153 1.78 -0.04 -21.93
N LYS A 154 3.10 -0.08 -21.74
CA LYS A 154 3.90 -1.32 -21.86
C LYS A 154 3.44 -2.42 -20.90
N ILE A 155 2.93 -2.06 -19.72
CA ILE A 155 2.40 -3.01 -18.73
C ILE A 155 1.16 -3.72 -19.29
N MET A 156 0.32 -3.02 -20.06
CA MET A 156 -0.86 -3.63 -20.67
C MET A 156 -0.51 -4.71 -21.70
N ASP A 157 0.63 -4.57 -22.37
CA ASP A 157 1.10 -5.54 -23.35
C ASP A 157 1.87 -6.71 -22.70
N SER A 158 2.39 -6.51 -21.49
CA SER A 158 3.27 -7.48 -20.80
C SER A 158 2.52 -8.41 -19.84
N TRP A 159 1.29 -8.04 -19.44
CA TRP A 159 0.52 -8.75 -18.43
C TRP A 159 -0.78 -9.30 -19.02
N ASP A 160 -1.01 -10.61 -18.86
CA ASP A 160 -2.25 -11.27 -19.34
C ASP A 160 -3.50 -10.82 -18.59
N TYR A 161 -3.35 -10.51 -17.30
CA TYR A 161 -4.39 -9.89 -16.48
C TYR A 161 -3.88 -8.58 -15.90
N VAL A 162 -4.63 -7.50 -16.16
CA VAL A 162 -4.30 -6.15 -15.70
C VAL A 162 -5.36 -5.64 -14.71
N PRO A 163 -4.98 -5.38 -13.44
CA PRO A 163 -5.88 -4.83 -12.43
C PRO A 163 -6.49 -3.49 -12.86
N ARG A 164 -7.70 -3.19 -12.38
CA ARG A 164 -8.40 -1.94 -12.65
C ARG A 164 -7.58 -0.73 -12.25
N ALA A 165 -6.92 -0.77 -11.10
CA ALA A 165 -6.02 0.30 -10.66
C ALA A 165 -4.98 0.69 -11.72
N VAL A 166 -4.36 -0.30 -12.36
CA VAL A 166 -3.35 -0.09 -13.42
C VAL A 166 -4.02 0.48 -14.68
N ARG A 167 -5.19 -0.04 -15.06
CA ARG A 167 -5.97 0.48 -16.21
C ARG A 167 -6.34 1.96 -16.03
N GLU A 168 -6.71 2.36 -14.82
CA GLU A 168 -7.05 3.76 -14.51
C GLU A 168 -5.81 4.66 -14.53
N LEU A 169 -4.63 4.16 -14.10
CA LEU A 169 -3.37 4.87 -14.25
C LEU A 169 -2.98 5.08 -15.72
N VAL A 170 -3.16 4.08 -16.58
CA VAL A 170 -2.93 4.20 -18.03
C VAL A 170 -3.92 5.20 -18.66
N ASN A 171 -5.19 5.16 -18.27
CA ASN A 171 -6.19 6.12 -18.75
C ASN A 171 -5.81 7.56 -18.36
N ARG A 172 -5.31 7.75 -17.14
CA ARG A 172 -4.80 9.05 -16.68
C ARG A 172 -3.57 9.51 -17.46
N GLU A 173 -2.67 8.60 -17.81
CA GLU A 173 -1.54 8.89 -18.70
C GLU A 173 -2.03 9.35 -20.09
N ALA A 174 -3.04 8.69 -20.64
CA ALA A 174 -3.58 9.02 -21.96
C ALA A 174 -4.25 10.41 -22.02
N GLN A 175 -4.82 10.89 -20.91
CA GLN A 175 -5.46 12.21 -20.83
C GLN A 175 -4.45 13.36 -20.82
N PHE A 176 -3.21 13.12 -20.41
CA PHE A 176 -2.12 14.09 -20.51
C PHE A 176 -1.46 13.94 -21.89
N GLY A 177 -1.81 14.82 -22.83
CA GLY A 177 -1.24 14.83 -24.19
C GLY A 177 0.28 15.04 -24.26
N LYS A 178 0.80 15.35 -25.47
CA LYS A 178 2.25 15.35 -25.81
C LYS A 178 3.20 16.19 -24.93
N THR A 179 2.71 17.08 -24.08
CA THR A 179 3.56 17.94 -23.24
C THR A 179 3.64 17.39 -21.81
N ILE A 180 4.62 16.52 -21.58
CA ILE A 180 4.87 15.94 -20.26
C ILE A 180 5.74 16.91 -19.44
N LYS A 181 5.16 17.53 -18.41
CA LYS A 181 5.90 18.35 -17.44
C LYS A 181 6.70 17.45 -16.49
N ALA A 182 7.83 17.94 -15.95
CA ALA A 182 8.62 17.18 -14.98
C ALA A 182 7.79 16.73 -13.76
N ASP A 183 6.86 17.58 -13.31
CA ASP A 183 5.97 17.30 -12.19
C ASP A 183 4.94 16.19 -12.47
N PHE A 184 4.66 15.89 -13.74
CA PHE A 184 3.66 14.89 -14.13
C PHE A 184 4.07 13.48 -13.67
N TRP A 185 5.30 13.07 -13.98
CA TRP A 185 5.80 11.76 -13.57
C TRP A 185 5.86 11.64 -12.05
N SER A 186 6.20 12.73 -11.34
CA SER A 186 6.20 12.75 -9.88
C SER A 186 4.80 12.60 -9.30
N ASP A 187 3.80 13.28 -9.86
CA ASP A 187 2.41 13.19 -9.40
C ASP A 187 1.83 11.79 -9.72
N MET A 188 2.14 11.22 -10.89
CA MET A 188 1.70 9.87 -11.29
C MET A 188 2.36 8.78 -10.45
N LEU A 189 3.67 8.89 -10.19
CA LEU A 189 4.40 7.98 -9.30
C LEU A 189 3.84 8.03 -7.88
N SER A 190 3.62 9.23 -7.32
CA SER A 190 3.04 9.39 -5.99
C SER A 190 1.67 8.73 -5.90
N GLU A 191 0.87 8.83 -6.97
CA GLU A 191 -0.45 8.23 -7.01
C GLU A 191 -0.40 6.70 -7.12
N ALA A 192 0.51 6.16 -7.94
CA ALA A 192 0.71 4.71 -8.06
C ALA A 192 1.21 4.11 -6.74
N GLU A 193 2.16 4.75 -6.06
CA GLU A 193 2.65 4.35 -4.74
C GLU A 193 1.53 4.40 -3.68
N ARG A 194 0.68 5.43 -3.71
CA ARG A 194 -0.50 5.53 -2.84
C ARG A 194 -1.48 4.39 -3.08
N VAL A 195 -1.79 4.08 -4.34
CA VAL A 195 -2.70 2.97 -4.69
C VAL A 195 -2.11 1.63 -4.26
N LYS A 196 -0.82 1.37 -4.55
CA LYS A 196 -0.12 0.17 -4.07
C LYS A 196 -0.17 0.04 -2.56
N TRP A 197 0.01 1.12 -1.81
CA TRP A 197 -0.06 1.10 -0.35
C TRP A 197 -1.44 0.67 0.15
N ILE A 198 -2.52 1.17 -0.46
CA ILE A 198 -3.89 0.75 -0.10
C ILE A 198 -4.11 -0.73 -0.42
N TYR A 199 -3.71 -1.17 -1.62
CA TYR A 199 -3.78 -2.58 -2.02
C TYR A 199 -3.00 -3.46 -1.04
N SER A 200 -1.75 -3.13 -0.75
CA SER A 200 -0.90 -3.93 0.16
C SER A 200 -1.49 -4.04 1.56
N LYS A 201 -2.09 -2.95 2.07
CA LYS A 201 -2.70 -2.91 3.39
C LYS A 201 -3.97 -3.77 3.47
N GLU A 202 -4.87 -3.63 2.51
CA GLU A 202 -6.14 -4.35 2.52
C GLU A 202 -5.95 -5.84 2.20
N LEU A 203 -5.02 -6.16 1.31
CA LEU A 203 -4.73 -7.53 0.90
C LEU A 203 -3.96 -8.32 1.96
N GLN A 204 -3.18 -7.67 2.84
CA GLN A 204 -2.55 -8.33 3.99
C GLN A 204 -3.55 -8.89 5.00
N GLU A 205 -4.74 -8.28 5.12
CA GLU A 205 -5.82 -8.80 5.97
C GLU A 205 -6.49 -10.04 5.36
N ILE A 206 -6.41 -10.20 4.03
CA ILE A 206 -7.01 -11.30 3.28
C ILE A 206 -6.08 -12.52 3.23
N MET A 207 -4.76 -12.31 3.19
CA MET A 207 -3.82 -13.43 3.27
C MET A 207 -3.87 -14.02 4.68
N PRO A 208 -4.30 -15.27 4.88
CA PRO A 208 -4.01 -15.94 6.12
C PRO A 208 -2.48 -15.94 6.26
N THR A 209 -1.98 -15.33 7.33
CA THR A 209 -0.58 -15.54 7.73
C THR A 209 -0.41 -17.05 7.79
N LYS A 210 0.39 -17.63 6.88
CA LYS A 210 0.84 -19.02 7.02
C LYS A 210 1.45 -19.06 8.42
N ARG A 211 0.71 -19.59 9.39
CA ARG A 211 1.28 -20.00 10.67
C ARG A 211 2.45 -20.88 10.27
N GLN A 212 3.64 -20.56 10.76
CA GLN A 212 4.70 -21.54 10.76
C GLN A 212 4.10 -22.81 11.37
N CYS A 213 3.92 -23.83 10.54
CA CYS A 213 3.62 -25.17 11.02
C CYS A 213 4.94 -25.69 11.61
N THR A 214 5.20 -25.30 12.86
CA THR A 214 6.12 -26.03 13.71
C THR A 214 5.34 -27.21 14.30
N SER A 215 5.59 -28.36 13.70
CA SER A 215 5.60 -29.70 14.30
C SER A 215 4.39 -30.13 15.13
N GLN A 216 3.47 -30.86 14.49
CA GLN A 216 2.84 -32.07 15.07
C GLN A 216 2.77 -33.09 13.92
N VAL A 217 3.80 -33.94 13.78
CA VAL A 217 3.74 -35.36 14.20
C VAL A 217 2.55 -36.06 13.54
N PHE A 218 2.75 -36.48 12.30
CA PHE A 218 2.03 -37.64 11.76
C PHE A 218 2.62 -38.88 12.46
N THR A 219 1.82 -39.53 13.30
CA THR A 219 2.00 -40.97 13.56
C THR A 219 1.05 -41.70 12.62
N GLU A 220 1.57 -42.15 11.48
CA GLU A 220 0.95 -43.21 10.71
C GLU A 220 1.40 -44.54 11.32
N GLY A 221 0.43 -45.37 11.70
CA GLY A 221 0.64 -46.77 12.01
C GLY A 221 0.01 -47.61 10.92
N GLU A 222 0.84 -48.53 10.38
CA GLU A 222 0.49 -49.86 9.85
C GLU A 222 -0.36 -49.88 8.55
N ASP A 223 -0.05 -50.61 7.49
CA ASP A 223 1.02 -51.53 7.13
C ASP A 223 0.89 -51.76 5.61
N ASP A 224 1.94 -52.33 5.02
CA ASP A 224 1.89 -53.32 3.93
C ASP A 224 2.46 -52.91 2.55
N VAL A 225 3.38 -53.78 2.13
CA VAL A 225 3.82 -54.12 0.77
C VAL A 225 5.06 -53.44 0.16
N THR A 226 6.10 -54.28 0.09
CA THR A 226 7.20 -54.45 -0.88
C THR A 226 8.47 -53.61 -0.76
N GLU A 227 9.49 -54.32 -0.28
CA GLU A 227 10.91 -54.22 -0.61
C GLU A 227 11.11 -54.05 -2.13
N ASP A 228 11.90 -53.05 -2.53
CA ASP A 228 12.93 -53.23 -3.55
C ASP A 228 14.00 -52.13 -3.44
N ASP A 229 15.22 -52.60 -3.65
CA ASP A 229 16.54 -52.06 -3.32
C ASP A 229 16.99 -50.90 -4.23
N ALA A 230 17.42 -49.77 -3.65
CA ALA A 230 18.18 -48.74 -4.37
C ALA A 230 18.96 -47.80 -3.43
N SER A 231 20.19 -48.22 -3.11
CA SER A 231 21.41 -47.42 -2.90
C SER A 231 21.26 -45.97 -2.40
N SER A 232 21.53 -45.83 -1.10
CA SER A 232 21.89 -44.60 -0.36
C SER A 232 22.98 -43.76 -1.06
N GLU A 233 22.73 -42.46 -1.18
CA GLU A 233 23.79 -41.44 -1.21
C GLU A 233 23.39 -40.34 -0.20
N ASP A 234 24.23 -40.15 0.80
CA ASP A 234 24.01 -39.42 2.05
C ASP A 234 23.66 -37.94 1.83
N THR A 235 22.45 -37.55 2.22
CA THR A 235 22.16 -36.15 2.54
C THR A 235 22.49 -35.95 4.01
N GLU A 236 23.72 -35.51 4.31
CA GLU A 236 24.12 -35.15 5.66
C GLU A 236 23.24 -33.98 6.13
N VAL A 237 22.28 -34.28 7.01
CA VAL A 237 21.43 -33.29 7.66
C VAL A 237 22.29 -32.61 8.72
N LEU A 238 22.86 -31.46 8.37
CA LEU A 238 23.58 -30.59 9.33
C LEU A 238 22.70 -30.39 10.56
N ASP A 239 23.19 -30.81 11.71
CA ASP A 239 22.46 -30.77 12.97
C ASP A 239 22.48 -29.34 13.55
N GLU A 240 21.60 -29.11 14.54
CA GLU A 240 21.45 -27.78 15.15
C GLU A 240 22.74 -27.29 15.84
N ASP A 241 23.66 -28.21 16.12
CA ASP A 241 24.95 -27.94 16.74
C ASP A 241 25.94 -27.36 15.73
N ASP A 242 25.99 -27.88 14.50
CA ASP A 242 26.78 -27.31 13.39
C ASP A 242 26.36 -25.87 13.08
N ILE A 243 25.06 -25.59 13.10
CA ILE A 243 24.51 -24.24 12.90
C ILE A 243 24.94 -23.30 14.04
N ARG A 244 25.03 -23.81 15.27
CA ARG A 244 25.42 -23.02 16.45
C ARG A 244 26.91 -22.70 16.43
N GLU A 245 27.75 -23.65 16.03
CA GLU A 245 29.20 -23.47 15.85
C GLU A 245 29.49 -22.42 14.77
N ALA A 246 28.75 -22.45 13.65
CA ALA A 246 28.86 -21.46 12.57
C ALA A 246 28.49 -20.05 13.04
N LYS A 247 27.41 -19.89 13.81
CA LYS A 247 26.99 -18.59 14.38
C LYS A 247 28.03 -18.02 15.35
N LYS A 248 28.65 -18.87 16.17
CA LYS A 248 29.72 -18.47 17.10
C LYS A 248 30.98 -18.02 16.36
N SER A 249 31.29 -18.65 15.24
CA SER A 249 32.43 -18.26 14.38
C SER A 249 32.19 -16.93 13.67
N LEU A 250 30.98 -16.68 13.17
CA LEU A 250 30.62 -15.38 12.58
C LEU A 250 30.68 -14.23 13.59
N SER A 251 30.22 -14.47 14.83
CA SER A 251 30.29 -13.49 15.91
C SER A 251 31.72 -13.05 16.25
N LYS A 252 32.71 -13.92 16.06
CA LYS A 252 34.13 -13.60 16.32
C LYS A 252 34.78 -12.84 15.17
N MET A 253 34.18 -12.86 13.99
CA MET A 253 34.76 -12.32 12.76
C MET A 253 34.29 -10.88 12.45
N ILE A 254 33.32 -10.37 13.21
CA ILE A 254 32.87 -8.97 13.10
C ILE A 254 33.69 -8.14 14.11
N PRO A 255 34.71 -7.38 13.68
CA PRO A 255 35.39 -6.46 14.59
C PRO A 255 34.40 -5.39 15.05
N SER A 256 34.31 -5.19 16.37
CA SER A 256 33.54 -4.10 16.96
C SER A 256 34.12 -2.77 16.49
N PHE A 257 33.48 -2.16 15.50
CA PHE A 257 33.74 -0.76 15.17
C PHE A 257 33.36 0.06 16.40
N THR A 258 34.38 0.64 17.02
CA THR A 258 34.26 1.60 18.13
C THR A 258 34.28 3.01 17.56
#